data_AF-A0A7Z9PT96-F1
#
_entry.id   AF-A0A7Z9PT96-F1
#
_cell.length_a   1.000
_cell.length_b   1.000
_cell.length_c   1.000
_cell.angle_alpha   90.00
_cell.angle_beta   90.00
_cell.angle_gamma   90.00
#
_symmetry.space_group_name_H-M   'P 1'
#
loop_
_entity.id
_entity.type
_entity.pdbx_description
1 polymer ?
#
loop_
_entity_poly.entity_id
_entity_poly.type
_entity_poly.pdbx_seq_one_letter_code
_entity_poly.pdbx_strand_id
1 'polypeptide(L)' 'MTIRHGAKRDFLVTYDICDPARLRKVHKIMLGHGQAIQYSVFRCFLT' A
#
# COMPACT_ATOMS: atom_id res chain seq x y z
N MET A 1 4.38 -18.64 26.03
CA MET A 1 3.32 -19.06 25.09
C MET A 1 3.14 -17.96 24.05
N THR A 2 4.02 -17.91 23.05
CA THR A 2 4.00 -16.84 22.05
C THR A 2 3.14 -17.31 20.89
N ILE A 3 1.85 -16.97 20.92
CA ILE A 3 0.96 -17.18 19.79
C ILE A 3 1.46 -16.26 18.66
N ARG A 4 2.29 -16.77 17.76
CA ARG A 4 2.52 -16.13 16.46
C ARG A 4 1.26 -16.36 15.62
N HIS A 5 0.24 -15.54 15.83
CA HIS A 5 -0.77 -15.34 14.80
C HIS A 5 -0.03 -14.94 13.52
N GLY A 6 -0.43 -15.48 12.37
CA GLY A 6 -0.05 -14.94 11.06
C GLY A 6 -0.60 -13.52 10.95
N ALA A 7 0.08 -12.57 11.58
CA ALA A 7 -0.43 -11.23 11.83
C ALA A 7 -0.20 -10.40 10.57
N LYS A 8 -1.30 -9.98 9.93
CA LYS A 8 -1.26 -8.92 8.92
C LYS A 8 -0.51 -7.73 9.51
N ARG A 9 0.55 -7.31 8.82
CA ARG A 9 1.35 -6.15 9.18
C ARG A 9 0.72 -4.92 8.55
N ASP A 10 0.66 -3.85 9.32
CA ASP A 10 0.23 -2.53 8.87
C ASP A 10 1.43 -1.82 8.24
N PHE A 11 1.31 -1.51 6.95
CA PHE A 11 2.36 -0.87 6.15
C PHE A 11 1.88 0.49 5.68
N LEU A 12 2.76 1.48 5.81
CA LEU A 12 2.65 2.76 5.14
C LEU A 12 3.51 2.71 3.87
N VAL A 13 2.86 2.69 2.70
CA VAL A 13 3.53 2.60 1.40
C VAL A 13 3.52 3.98 0.76
N THR A 14 4.71 4.52 0.49
CA THR A 14 4.90 5.76 -0.26
C THR A 14 5.60 5.48 -1.58
N TYR A 15 5.26 6.23 -2.62
CA TYR A 15 5.96 6.15 -3.90
C TYR A 15 6.17 7.53 -4.49
N ASP A 16 7.28 7.74 -5.18
CA ASP A 16 7.55 8.98 -5.91
C ASP A 16 7.71 8.65 -7.40
N ILE A 17 6.70 9.04 -8.19
CA ILE A 17 6.60 8.67 -9.59
C ILE A 17 6.28 9.93 -10.39
N CYS A 18 7.28 10.41 -11.14
CA CYS A 18 7.12 11.60 -11.97
C CYS A 18 6.29 11.35 -13.23
N ASP A 19 6.34 10.14 -13.82
CA ASP A 19 5.58 9.82 -15.03
C ASP A 19 4.08 9.63 -14.72
N PRO A 20 3.18 10.50 -15.23
CA PRO A 20 1.78 10.45 -14.87
C PRO A 20 1.08 9.16 -15.32
N ALA A 21 1.54 8.55 -16.42
CA ALA A 21 0.95 7.30 -16.90
C ALA A 21 1.29 6.11 -15.98
N ARG A 22 2.54 5.99 -15.55
CA ARG A 22 3.01 5.01 -14.56
C ARG A 22 2.34 5.23 -13.21
N LEU A 23 2.22 6.48 -12.77
CA LEU A 23 1.57 6.83 -11.53
C LEU A 23 0.11 6.33 -11.49
N ARG A 24 -0.67 6.61 -12.55
CA ARG A 24 -2.05 6.10 -12.65
C ARG A 24 -2.12 4.57 -12.62
N LYS A 25 -1.17 3.88 -13.25
CA LYS A 25 -1.09 2.40 -13.23
C LYS A 25 -0.80 1.89 -11.81
N VAL A 26 0.19 2.45 -11.12
CA VAL A 26 0.55 2.05 -9.75
C VAL A 26 -0.60 2.34 -8.79
N HIS A 27 -1.20 3.54 -8.85
CA HIS A 27 -2.35 3.88 -8.01
C HIS A 27 -3.50 2.88 -8.20
N LYS A 28 -3.80 2.47 -9.45
CA LYS A 28 -4.83 1.45 -9.74
C LYS A 28 -4.50 0.08 -9.12
N ILE A 29 -3.22 -0.31 -9.12
CA ILE A 29 -2.77 -1.54 -8.44
C ILE A 29 -2.94 -1.40 -6.92
N MET A 30 -2.48 -0.29 -6.35
CA MET A 30 -2.49 -0.05 -4.90
C MET A 30 -3.89 -0.03 -4.28
N LEU A 31 -4.92 0.38 -5.05
CA LEU A 31 -6.32 0.28 -4.63
C LEU A 31 -6.76 -1.16 -4.30
N GLY A 32 -6.09 -2.18 -4.86
CA GLY A 32 -6.34 -3.59 -4.52
C GLY A 32 -5.60 -4.09 -3.28
N HIS A 33 -4.64 -3.31 -2.76
CA HIS A 33 -3.76 -3.72 -1.66
C HIS A 33 -3.94 -2.88 -0.38
N GLY A 34 -4.67 -1.76 -0.43
CA GLY A 34 -4.91 -0.93 0.74
C GLY A 34 -5.73 0.33 0.43
N GLN A 35 -5.74 1.25 1.38
CA GLN A 35 -6.48 2.50 1.29
C GLN A 35 -5.53 3.66 0.96
N ALA A 36 -5.89 4.48 -0.02
CA ALA A 36 -5.21 5.74 -0.30
C ALA A 36 -5.46 6.73 0.84
N ILE A 37 -4.40 7.28 1.43
CA ILE A 37 -4.49 8.33 2.45
C ILE A 37 -4.01 9.69 1.92
N GLN A 38 -3.16 9.69 0.89
CA GLN A 38 -2.74 10.86 0.11
C GLN A 38 -2.40 10.41 -1.31
N TYR A 39 -2.21 11.34 -2.24
CA TYR A 39 -1.94 11.10 -3.68
C TYR A 39 -0.92 9.99 -3.97
N SER A 40 0.15 9.93 -3.17
CA SER A 40 1.20 8.92 -3.30
C SER A 40 1.49 8.16 -2.00
N VAL A 41 0.48 8.04 -1.14
CA VAL A 41 0.61 7.39 0.17
C VAL A 41 -0.58 6.48 0.42
N PHE A 42 -0.29 5.21 0.73
CA PHE A 42 -1.27 4.16 1.00
C PHE A 42 -1.02 3.51 2.36
N ARG A 43 -2.10 3.12 3.04
CA ARG A 43 -2.07 2.24 4.21
C ARG A 43 -2.55 0.85 3.81
N CYS A 44 -1.71 -0.16 4.03
CA CYS A 44 -1.92 -1.53 3.56
C CYS A 44 -1.82 -2.54 4.72
N PHE A 45 -2.73 -3.51 4.77
CA PHE A 45 -2.68 -4.63 5.72
C PHE A 45 -2.26 -5.90 4.98
N LEU A 46 -0.96 -6.18 4.95
CA LEU A 46 -0.38 -7.25 4.14
C LEU A 46 0.06 -8.42 5.03
N THR A 47 -0.01 -9.64 4.50
CA THR A 47 0.33 -10.89 5.21
C THR A 47 1.69 -11.41 4.79
#